data_AF-A0A949UU09-F1
#
_entry.id   AF-A0A949UU09-F1
#
_cell.length_a   1.000
_cell.length_b   1.000
_cell.length_c   1.000
_cell.angle_alpha   90.00
_cell.angle_beta   90.00
_cell.angle_gamma   90.00
#
_symmetry.space_group_name_H-M   'P 1'
#
loop_
_entity.id
_entity.type
_entity.pdbx_description
1 polymer ?
#
loop_
_entity_poly.entity_id
_entity_poly.type
_entity_poly.pdbx_seq_one_letter_code
_entity_poly.pdbx_strand_id
1 'polypeptide(L)' 'MDQRQATHKETLAYLEEMLEELVKLARTTDCHLLVYMIDMALQEARDNSTSQPDKPFI' A
#
# COMPACT_ATOMS: atom_id res chain seq x y z
N MET A 1 23.29 1.79 6.39
CA MET A 1 21.91 1.56 5.90
C MET A 1 21.97 1.61 4.38
N ASP A 2 21.54 0.54 3.72
CA ASP A 2 21.67 0.35 2.29
C ASP A 2 20.74 1.32 1.55
N GLN A 3 21.30 2.18 0.70
CA GLN A 3 20.58 3.24 -0.02
C GLN A 3 19.39 2.68 -0.82
N ARG A 4 19.49 1.42 -1.27
CA ARG A 4 18.40 0.70 -1.94
C ARG A 4 17.19 0.43 -1.05
N GLN A 5 17.40 0.13 0.23
CA GLN A 5 16.30 -0.10 1.18
C GLN A 5 15.58 1.20 1.52
N ALA A 6 16.31 2.32 1.62
CA ALA A 6 15.72 3.65 1.81
C ALA A 6 14.82 4.02 0.62
N THR A 7 15.33 3.89 -0.61
CA THR A 7 14.55 4.16 -1.83
C THR A 7 13.34 3.24 -1.99
N HIS A 8 13.45 1.97 -1.62
CA HIS A 8 12.33 1.03 -1.67
C HIS A 8 11.21 1.40 -0.68
N LYS A 9 11.57 1.73 0.56
CA LYS A 9 10.61 2.15 1.59
C LYS A 9 9.91 3.45 1.21
N GLU A 10 10.65 4.42 0.67
CA GLU A 10 10.09 5.68 0.16
C GLU A 10 9.13 5.43 -1.01
N THR A 11 9.47 4.52 -1.92
CA THR A 11 8.60 4.15 -3.05
C THR A 11 7.30 3.50 -2.56
N LEU A 12 7.37 2.62 -1.55
CA LEU A 12 6.18 1.99 -0.97
C LEU A 12 5.28 3.01 -0.25
N ALA A 13 5.87 3.94 0.49
CA ALA A 13 5.12 5.02 1.14
C ALA A 13 4.41 5.91 0.12
N TYR A 14 5.08 6.24 -0.99
CA TYR A 14 4.47 7.00 -2.08
C TYR A 14 3.29 6.26 -2.71
N LEU A 15 3.41 4.93 -2.92
CA LEU A 15 2.32 4.11 -3.45
C LEU A 15 1.13 4.05 -2.47
N GLU A 16 1.38 4.00 -1.17
CA GLU A 16 0.34 4.04 -0.15
C GLU A 16 -0.43 5.38 -0.19
N GLU A 17 0.28 6.50 -0.21
CA GLU A 17 -0.33 7.84 -0.32
C GLU A 17 -1.15 8.00 -1.60
N MET A 18 -0.66 7.49 -2.74
CA MET A 18 -1.42 7.49 -3.99
C MET A 18 -2.71 6.68 -3.89
N LEU A 19 -2.66 5.49 -3.27
CA LEU A 19 -3.84 4.63 -3.10
C LEU A 19 -4.87 5.29 -2.19
N GLU A 20 -4.46 5.99 -1.13
CA GLU A 20 -5.38 6.76 -0.28
C GLU A 20 -6.14 7.84 -1.06
N GLU A 21 -5.47 8.59 -1.93
CA GLU A 21 -6.13 9.59 -2.77
C GLU A 21 -7.08 8.95 -3.79
N LEU A 22 -6.71 7.80 -4.35
CA LEU A 22 -7.58 7.05 -5.27
C LEU A 22 -8.84 6.52 -4.59
N VAL A 23 -8.77 6.08 -3.32
CA VAL A 23 -9.95 5.70 -2.55
C VAL A 23 -10.88 6.89 -2.36
N LYS A 24 -10.34 8.06 -1.99
CA LYS A 24 -11.14 9.29 -1.82
C LYS A 24 -11.86 9.65 -3.11
N LEU A 25 -11.18 9.57 -4.25
CA LEU A 25 -11.78 9.84 -5.56
C LEU A 25 -12.82 8.78 -5.93
N ALA A 26 -12.53 7.49 -5.75
CA ALA A 26 -13.45 6.41 -6.07
C ALA A 26 -14.75 6.48 -5.27
N ARG A 27 -14.70 6.95 -4.02
CA ARG A 27 -15.90 7.18 -3.19
C ARG A 27 -16.81 8.29 -3.69
N THR A 28 -16.31 9.16 -4.56
CA THR A 28 -17.14 10.15 -5.28
C THR A 28 -17.85 9.56 -6.50
N THR A 29 -17.52 8.31 -6.86
CA THR A 29 -18.19 7.56 -7.92
C THR A 29 -19.23 6.63 -7.31
N ASP A 30 -20.31 6.34 -8.04
CA ASP A 30 -21.31 5.34 -7.64
C ASP A 30 -20.83 3.87 -7.84
N CYS A 31 -19.57 3.69 -8.24
CA CYS A 31 -18.99 2.38 -8.52
C CYS A 31 -18.40 1.75 -7.25
N HIS A 32 -19.25 1.05 -6.51
CA HIS A 32 -18.89 0.36 -5.26
C HIS A 32 -17.78 -0.68 -5.46
N LEU A 33 -17.74 -1.34 -6.62
CA LEU A 33 -16.69 -2.30 -6.96
C LEU A 33 -15.31 -1.61 -7.07
N LEU A 34 -15.27 -0.40 -7.64
CA LEU A 34 -14.03 0.37 -7.77
C LEU A 34 -13.48 0.76 -6.39
N VAL A 35 -14.34 1.26 -5.50
CA VAL A 35 -13.97 1.60 -4.12
C VAL A 35 -13.38 0.37 -3.41
N TYR A 36 -14.08 -0.76 -3.50
CA TYR A 36 -13.64 -2.02 -2.89
C TYR A 36 -12.27 -2.49 -3.40
N MET A 37 -12.04 -2.44 -4.72
CA MET A 37 -10.77 -2.86 -5.31
C MET A 37 -9.60 -1.99 -4.86
N ILE A 38 -9.80 -0.68 -4.74
CA ILE A 38 -8.73 0.24 -4.32
C ILE A 38 -8.49 0.12 -2.81
N ASP A 39 -9.55 -0.01 -1.99
CA ASP A 39 -9.41 -0.27 -0.55
C ASP A 39 -8.64 -1.58 -0.29
N MET A 40 -8.88 -2.63 -1.09
CA MET A 40 -8.12 -3.89 -1.00
C MET A 40 -6.64 -3.72 -1.36
N ALA A 41 -6.34 -3.00 -2.45
CA ALA A 41 -4.97 -2.72 -2.87
C ALA A 41 -4.19 -1.89 -1.81
N LEU A 42 -4.87 -0.93 -1.17
CA LEU A 42 -4.30 -0.14 -0.07
C LEU A 42 -3.98 -1.02 1.15
N GLN A 43 -4.87 -1.95 1.49
CA GLN A 43 -4.65 -2.88 2.59
C GLN A 43 -3.43 -3.78 2.31
N GLU A 44 -3.32 -4.33 1.09
CA GLU A 44 -2.20 -5.18 0.71
C GLU A 44 -0.86 -4.43 0.74
N ALA A 45 -0.84 -3.16 0.31
CA ALA A 45 0.36 -2.32 0.40
C ALA A 45 0.83 -2.12 1.85
N ARG A 46 -0.10 -1.93 2.78
CA ARG A 46 0.18 -1.77 4.23
C ARG A 46 0.62 -3.06 4.90
N ASP A 47 0.01 -4.17 4.54
CA ASP A 47 0.39 -5.47 5.08
C ASP A 47 1.82 -5.84 4.62
N ASN A 48 2.19 -5.48 3.39
CA ASN A 48 3.54 -5.70 2.85
C ASN A 48 4.59 -4.71 3.40
N SER A 49 4.20 -3.49 3.79
CA SER A 49 5.12 -2.53 4.41
C SER A 49 5.43 -2.86 5.87
N THR A 50 4.54 -3.58 6.56
CA THR A 50 4.70 -4.02 7.95
C THR A 50 5.33 -5.42 8.09
N SER A 51 5.32 -6.23 7.04
CA SER A 51 5.91 -7.58 7.03
C SER A 51 7.34 -7.61 6.46
N GLN A 52 8.28 -6.98 7.16
CA GLN A 52 9.69 -7.40 7.09
C GLN A 52 9.93 -8.59 8.04
N PRO A 53 10.73 -9.61 7.65
CA PRO A 53 10.67 -10.94 8.24
C PRO A 53 11.63 -11.08 9.42
N ASP A 54 11.13 -10.94 10.64
CA ASP A 54 11.65 -11.69 11.79
C ASP A 54 11.01 -13.09 11.84
N LYS A 55 11.07 -13.84 10.72
CA LYS A 55 10.75 -15.27 10.72
C LYS A 55 12.06 -16.04 10.88
N PRO A 56 12.35 -16.63 12.05
CA PRO A 56 13.49 -17.53 12.17
C PRO A 56 13.20 -18.76 11.31
N PHE A 57 14.16 -19.11 10.47
CA PHE A 57 14.17 -20.39 9.77
C PHE A 57 14.17 -21.51 10.82
N ILE A 58 13.08 -22.29 10.86
CA ILE A 58 13.06 -23.62 11.47
C ILE A 58 13.39 -24.61 10.36
#